data_AF-A0A257A263-F1
#
_entry.id   AF-A0A257A263-F1
#
_cell.length_a   1.000
_cell.length_b   1.000
_cell.length_c   1.000
_cell.angle_alpha   90.00
_cell.angle_beta   90.00
_cell.angle_gamma   90.00
#
_symmetry.space_group_name_H-M   'P 1'
#
loop_
_entity.id
_entity.type
_entity.pdbx_description
1 polymer ?
#
loop_
_entity_poly.entity_id
_entity_poly.type
_entity_poly.pdbx_seq_one_letter_code
_entity_poly.pdbx_strand_id
1 'polypeptide(L)'
;MAEFVENRIKSLGGELAFPCNISINEIAAHYSPPIYDETVLHNGDYVKVDMGAHINGYIADTAFTVKIDKEKDDMIKASEEALENAISMIKAGVNTSDIGAKIEETIKSYGFRPIENLNGHRLAQNTLHADITIPNIATDEGYILKDGEVFAIEPFSTNGAGRVIDEDKVFIFKYLMNKPIRLGLARKVLADIRRNYPDLPFAERWLSKKFPGRKLDFALKTLMRNGIIYNYNVLRDEKRGYITQKEHTVIIRKDGCEVTT
;
A
#
# COMPACT_ATOMS: atom_id res chain seq x y z
N MET A 1 15.81 -4.85 -5.22
CA MET A 1 14.66 -5.66 -4.75
C MET A 1 13.37 -5.33 -5.50
N ALA A 2 12.87 -4.09 -5.47
CA ALA A 2 11.61 -3.71 -6.15
C ALA A 2 11.55 -4.12 -7.63
N GLU A 3 12.62 -3.86 -8.42
CA GLU A 3 12.64 -4.26 -9.83
C GLU A 3 12.55 -5.79 -10.04
N PHE A 4 13.09 -6.60 -9.12
CA PHE A 4 12.95 -8.05 -9.19
C PHE A 4 11.49 -8.47 -9.02
N VAL A 5 10.80 -7.94 -8.00
CA VAL A 5 9.38 -8.25 -7.74
C VAL A 5 8.52 -7.82 -8.93
N GLU A 6 8.70 -6.58 -9.40
CA GLU A 6 7.94 -6.03 -10.53
C GLU A 6 8.16 -6.83 -11.83
N ASN A 7 9.40 -7.19 -12.14
CA ASN A 7 9.70 -8.02 -13.30
C ASN A 7 9.15 -9.43 -13.15
N ARG A 8 9.14 -9.98 -11.93
CA ARG A 8 8.59 -11.31 -11.67
C ARG A 8 7.09 -11.36 -11.92
N ILE A 9 6.34 -10.37 -11.42
CA ILE A 9 4.90 -10.23 -11.70
C ILE A 9 4.62 -10.26 -13.21
N LYS A 10 5.35 -9.44 -13.97
CA LYS A 10 5.23 -9.39 -15.44
C LYS A 10 5.58 -10.71 -16.12
N SER A 11 6.65 -11.37 -15.68
CA SER A 11 7.07 -12.66 -16.25
C SER A 11 6.04 -13.77 -16.03
N LEU A 12 5.18 -13.63 -15.02
CA LEU A 12 4.10 -14.56 -14.71
C LEU A 12 2.77 -14.19 -15.40
N GLY A 13 2.76 -13.14 -16.23
CA GLY A 13 1.59 -12.74 -17.02
C GLY A 13 0.66 -11.74 -16.35
N GLY A 14 1.03 -11.20 -15.18
CA GLY A 14 0.32 -10.10 -14.54
C GLY A 14 0.86 -8.73 -14.94
N GLU A 15 0.04 -7.69 -14.75
CA GLU A 15 0.50 -6.30 -14.80
C GLU A 15 0.61 -5.72 -13.37
N LEU A 16 1.29 -4.60 -13.21
CA LEU A 16 1.56 -4.01 -11.88
C LEU A 16 0.38 -3.17 -11.42
N ALA A 17 -0.23 -3.52 -10.28
CA ALA A 17 -1.34 -2.74 -9.74
C ALA A 17 -0.87 -1.41 -9.12
N PHE A 18 0.35 -1.40 -8.61
CA PHE A 18 1.04 -0.22 -8.07
C PHE A 18 2.55 -0.53 -7.94
N PRO A 19 3.41 0.47 -7.69
CA PRO A 19 4.83 0.24 -7.49
C PRO A 19 5.11 -0.64 -6.28
N CYS A 20 6.04 -1.60 -6.39
CA CYS A 20 6.39 -2.42 -5.23
C CYS A 20 6.98 -1.52 -4.14
N ASN A 21 6.38 -1.60 -2.95
CA ASN A 21 6.74 -0.85 -1.76
C ASN A 21 7.73 -1.68 -0.93
N ILE A 22 8.84 -1.06 -0.53
CA ILE A 22 9.90 -1.66 0.29
C ILE A 22 10.15 -0.73 1.48
N SER A 23 9.28 -0.80 2.48
CA SER A 23 9.26 0.12 3.61
C SER A 23 10.02 -0.47 4.81
N ILE A 24 11.10 0.21 5.23
CA ILE A 24 12.05 -0.29 6.23
C ILE A 24 11.77 0.35 7.60
N ASN A 25 11.77 -0.47 8.65
CA ASN A 25 11.72 -0.07 10.05
C ASN A 25 10.53 0.84 10.37
N GLU A 26 10.79 2.12 10.65
CA GLU A 26 9.76 3.09 11.03
C GLU A 26 8.93 3.62 9.86
N ILE A 27 9.38 3.40 8.63
CA ILE A 27 8.61 3.72 7.43
C ILE A 27 7.50 2.68 7.31
N ALA A 28 6.25 3.13 7.27
CA ALA A 28 5.05 2.30 7.19
C ALA A 28 4.79 1.82 5.76
N ALA A 29 4.63 2.77 4.84
CA ALA A 29 4.15 2.55 3.49
C ALA A 29 4.64 3.66 2.55
N HIS A 30 4.30 3.54 1.26
CA HIS A 30 4.56 4.48 0.17
C HIS A 30 6.03 4.72 -0.18
N TYR A 31 6.94 3.91 0.34
CA TYR A 31 8.34 3.93 -0.09
C TYR A 31 8.56 2.93 -1.22
N SER A 32 8.77 3.43 -2.44
CA SER A 32 9.31 2.63 -3.55
C SER A 32 10.65 3.22 -3.99
N PRO A 33 11.72 2.42 -4.11
CA PRO A 33 13.06 2.92 -4.43
C PRO A 33 13.09 3.77 -5.71
N PRO A 34 13.67 5.00 -5.70
CA PRO A 34 13.92 5.77 -6.92
C PRO A 34 15.04 5.15 -7.78
N ILE A 35 15.24 5.70 -8.99
CA ILE A 35 16.39 5.32 -9.82
C ILE A 35 17.65 5.87 -9.11
N TYR A 36 18.65 5.01 -8.88
CA TYR A 36 19.85 5.31 -8.08
C TYR A 36 19.66 5.40 -6.55
N ASP A 37 18.64 4.73 -6.02
CA ASP A 37 18.58 4.48 -4.58
C ASP A 37 19.75 3.59 -4.14
N GLU A 38 20.56 4.09 -3.22
CA GLU A 38 21.70 3.39 -2.62
C GLU A 38 21.33 2.72 -1.29
N THR A 39 20.06 2.80 -0.87
CA THR A 39 19.60 2.17 0.36
C THR A 39 19.81 0.66 0.30
N VAL A 40 20.50 0.12 1.30
CA VAL A 40 20.75 -1.32 1.46
C VAL A 40 20.10 -1.83 2.73
N LEU A 41 19.73 -3.12 2.74
CA LEU A 41 19.14 -3.76 3.90
C LEU A 41 20.23 -4.19 4.89
N HIS A 42 19.93 -4.05 6.17
CA HIS A 42 20.82 -4.41 7.26
C HIS A 42 20.21 -5.47 8.16
N ASN A 43 21.07 -6.26 8.82
CA ASN A 43 20.65 -7.30 9.73
C ASN A 43 19.80 -6.70 10.86
N GLY A 44 18.61 -7.27 11.07
CA GLY A 44 17.64 -6.80 12.05
C GLY A 44 16.60 -5.82 11.52
N ASP A 45 16.71 -5.33 10.27
CA ASP A 45 15.70 -4.47 9.68
C ASP A 45 14.34 -5.17 9.55
N TYR A 46 13.26 -4.46 9.85
CA TYR A 46 11.89 -4.86 9.55
C TYR A 46 11.51 -4.33 8.17
N VAL A 47 11.54 -5.20 7.17
CA VAL A 47 11.29 -4.85 5.78
C VAL A 47 9.88 -5.28 5.41
N LYS A 48 9.00 -4.29 5.23
CA LYS A 48 7.66 -4.51 4.69
C LYS A 48 7.76 -4.51 3.17
N VAL A 49 7.37 -5.63 2.58
CA VAL A 49 7.28 -5.82 1.13
C VAL A 49 5.82 -5.87 0.79
N ASP A 50 5.37 -4.84 0.08
CA ASP A 50 3.99 -4.67 -0.35
C ASP A 50 3.98 -4.61 -1.89
N MET A 51 3.19 -5.49 -2.49
CA MET A 51 3.17 -5.75 -3.92
C MET A 51 1.75 -6.00 -4.43
N GLY A 52 1.45 -5.40 -5.58
CA GLY A 52 0.17 -5.58 -6.24
C GLY A 52 0.30 -6.01 -7.68
N ALA A 53 -0.54 -6.96 -8.07
CA ALA A 53 -0.70 -7.40 -9.46
C ALA A 53 -2.14 -7.20 -9.92
N HIS A 54 -2.35 -7.02 -11.21
CA HIS A 54 -3.70 -7.05 -11.79
C HIS A 54 -3.74 -7.78 -13.12
N ILE A 55 -4.92 -8.35 -13.42
CA ILE A 55 -5.28 -8.90 -14.73
C ILE A 55 -6.54 -8.19 -15.18
N ASN A 56 -6.50 -7.49 -16.32
CA ASN A 56 -7.64 -6.71 -16.85
C ASN A 56 -8.27 -5.73 -15.83
N GLY A 57 -7.46 -5.25 -14.89
CA GLY A 57 -7.89 -4.32 -13.84
C GLY A 57 -8.41 -4.96 -12.56
N TYR A 58 -8.55 -6.29 -12.48
CA TYR A 58 -8.85 -6.99 -11.23
C TYR A 58 -7.57 -7.13 -10.41
N ILE A 59 -7.56 -6.50 -9.24
CA ILE A 59 -6.36 -6.30 -8.42
C ILE A 59 -6.25 -7.40 -7.36
N ALA A 60 -5.03 -7.87 -7.15
CA ALA A 60 -4.60 -8.57 -5.95
C ALA A 60 -3.54 -7.70 -5.26
N ASP A 61 -3.78 -7.41 -3.99
CA ASP A 61 -2.97 -6.62 -3.08
C ASP A 61 -2.48 -7.49 -1.91
N THR A 62 -1.19 -7.47 -1.61
CA THR A 62 -0.62 -8.27 -0.53
C THR A 62 0.72 -7.73 -0.06
N ALA A 63 0.93 -7.88 1.24
CA ALA A 63 2.12 -7.46 1.92
C ALA A 63 2.53 -8.46 3.00
N PHE A 64 3.82 -8.44 3.33
CA PHE A 64 4.37 -9.15 4.46
C PHE A 64 5.61 -8.43 5.00
N THR A 65 5.95 -8.71 6.26
CA THR A 65 7.18 -8.22 6.88
C THR A 65 8.20 -9.33 7.02
N VAL A 66 9.44 -9.03 6.66
CA VAL A 66 10.60 -9.88 6.94
C VAL A 66 11.53 -9.15 7.90
N LYS A 67 12.04 -9.88 8.90
CA LYS A 67 13.16 -9.41 9.71
C LYS A 67 14.47 -9.93 9.13
N ILE A 68 15.33 -9.04 8.65
CA ILE A 68 16.52 -9.44 7.89
C ILE A 68 17.51 -10.21 8.80
N ASP A 69 17.92 -11.39 8.36
CA ASP A 69 18.83 -12.31 9.07
C ASP A 69 18.41 -12.64 10.51
N LYS A 70 17.10 -12.62 10.78
CA LYS A 70 16.51 -12.94 12.09
C LYS A 70 15.20 -13.70 11.91
N GLU A 71 14.86 -14.49 12.91
CA GLU A 71 13.53 -15.11 13.01
C GLU A 71 12.44 -14.06 13.25
N LYS A 72 11.20 -14.42 12.89
CA LYS A 72 10.03 -13.60 13.20
C LYS A 72 9.88 -13.44 14.71
N ASP A 73 9.69 -12.21 15.15
CA ASP A 73 9.39 -11.89 16.54
C ASP A 73 7.90 -11.61 16.74
N ASP A 74 7.56 -11.27 17.98
CA ASP A 74 6.19 -11.07 18.40
C ASP A 74 5.52 -9.86 17.73
N MET A 75 6.28 -8.88 17.22
CA MET A 75 5.69 -7.75 16.50
C MET A 75 5.20 -8.17 15.11
N ILE A 76 5.97 -9.02 14.41
CA ILE A 76 5.53 -9.61 13.14
C ILE A 76 4.35 -10.56 13.38
N LYS A 77 4.41 -11.41 14.41
CA LYS A 77 3.29 -12.30 14.76
C LYS A 77 2.02 -11.52 15.07
N ALA A 78 2.12 -10.37 15.73
CA ALA A 78 0.96 -9.55 16.06
C ALA A 78 0.20 -9.08 14.81
N SER A 79 0.88 -8.64 13.74
CA SER A 79 0.21 -8.27 12.48
C SER A 79 -0.29 -9.48 11.70
N GLU A 80 0.45 -10.61 11.72
CA GLU A 80 0.03 -11.86 11.06
C GLU A 80 -1.23 -12.45 11.71
N GLU A 81 -1.24 -12.63 13.04
CA GLU A 81 -2.38 -13.18 13.76
C GLU A 81 -3.58 -12.23 13.72
N ALA A 82 -3.35 -10.91 13.76
CA ALA A 82 -4.44 -9.95 13.61
C ALA A 82 -5.14 -10.09 12.25
N LEU A 83 -4.39 -10.34 11.17
CA LEU A 83 -4.96 -10.59 9.86
C LEU A 83 -5.72 -11.93 9.82
N GLU A 84 -5.13 -12.99 10.34
CA GLU A 84 -5.78 -14.31 10.39
C GLU A 84 -7.10 -14.27 11.18
N ASN A 85 -7.09 -13.61 12.35
CA ASN A 85 -8.28 -13.41 13.17
C ASN A 85 -9.33 -12.56 12.46
N ALA A 86 -8.92 -11.48 11.79
CA ALA A 86 -9.81 -10.67 10.96
C ALA A 86 -10.43 -11.50 9.83
N ILE A 87 -9.64 -12.26 9.08
CA ILE A 87 -10.14 -13.12 7.99
C ILE A 87 -11.13 -14.18 8.50
N SER A 88 -10.87 -14.75 9.68
CA SER A 88 -11.72 -15.81 10.25
C SER A 88 -13.15 -15.37 10.53
N MET A 89 -13.37 -14.07 10.75
CA MET A 89 -14.71 -13.52 11.01
C MET A 89 -15.41 -13.00 9.76
N ILE A 90 -14.71 -12.87 8.63
CA ILE A 90 -15.24 -12.22 7.44
C ILE A 90 -16.28 -13.05 6.72
N LYS A 91 -17.42 -12.42 6.47
CA LYS A 91 -18.48 -12.85 5.56
C LYS A 91 -19.41 -11.68 5.27
N ALA A 92 -20.29 -11.84 4.29
CA ALA A 92 -21.35 -10.87 4.04
C ALA A 92 -22.20 -10.65 5.31
N GLY A 93 -22.51 -9.39 5.61
CA GLY A 93 -23.25 -8.99 6.82
C GLY A 93 -22.39 -8.59 8.01
N VAL A 94 -21.08 -8.84 7.98
CA VAL A 94 -20.14 -8.38 9.02
C VAL A 94 -19.84 -6.89 8.84
N ASN A 95 -19.72 -6.16 9.95
CA ASN A 95 -19.38 -4.75 9.95
C ASN A 95 -17.86 -4.55 9.98
N THR A 96 -17.33 -3.62 9.17
CA THR A 96 -15.91 -3.28 9.18
C THR A 96 -15.42 -2.74 10.52
N SER A 97 -16.29 -2.15 11.36
CA SER A 97 -15.95 -1.74 12.73
C SER A 97 -15.58 -2.94 13.61
N ASP A 98 -16.29 -4.06 13.45
CA ASP A 98 -16.04 -5.29 14.23
C ASP A 98 -14.70 -5.92 13.84
N ILE A 99 -14.36 -5.84 12.55
CA ILE A 99 -13.06 -6.28 12.03
C ILE A 99 -11.94 -5.42 12.63
N GLY A 100 -12.10 -4.10 12.64
CA GLY A 100 -11.11 -3.20 13.25
C GLY A 100 -10.94 -3.41 14.76
N ALA A 101 -12.04 -3.66 15.48
CA ALA A 101 -11.97 -4.03 16.89
C ALA A 101 -11.21 -5.35 17.11
N LYS A 102 -11.39 -6.34 16.23
CA LYS A 102 -10.67 -7.62 16.33
C LYS A 102 -9.17 -7.48 16.04
N ILE A 103 -8.81 -6.67 15.05
CA ILE A 103 -7.41 -6.35 14.72
C ILE A 103 -6.75 -5.67 15.93
N GLU A 104 -7.41 -4.64 16.48
CA GLU A 104 -6.89 -3.89 17.62
C GLU A 104 -6.72 -4.75 18.88
N GLU A 105 -7.73 -5.56 19.21
CA GLU A 105 -7.64 -6.51 20.33
C GLU A 105 -6.42 -7.41 20.16
N THR A 106 -6.25 -8.00 18.97
CA THR A 106 -5.16 -8.94 18.69
C THR A 106 -3.80 -8.25 18.85
N ILE A 107 -3.58 -7.11 18.19
CA ILE A 107 -2.31 -6.39 18.24
C ILE A 107 -1.98 -5.93 19.67
N LYS A 108 -2.98 -5.43 20.42
CA LYS A 108 -2.78 -4.99 21.81
C LYS A 108 -2.47 -6.14 22.75
N SER A 109 -2.98 -7.35 22.50
CA SER A 109 -2.68 -8.52 23.34
C SER A 109 -1.20 -8.92 23.32
N TYR A 110 -0.50 -8.61 22.22
CA TYR A 110 0.94 -8.75 22.08
C TYR A 110 1.76 -7.60 22.70
N GLY A 111 1.10 -6.57 23.26
CA GLY A 111 1.77 -5.40 23.84
C GLY A 111 2.20 -4.33 22.83
N PHE A 112 1.73 -4.41 21.59
CA PHE A 112 1.99 -3.42 20.52
C PHE A 112 0.77 -2.53 20.28
N ARG A 113 0.89 -1.59 19.35
CA ARG A 113 -0.18 -0.67 18.96
C ARG A 113 -0.55 -0.87 17.49
N PRO A 114 -1.84 -0.92 17.14
CA PRO A 114 -2.26 -0.76 15.76
C PRO A 114 -1.94 0.66 15.28
N ILE A 115 -1.72 0.84 13.97
CA ILE A 115 -1.67 2.17 13.36
C ILE A 115 -3.11 2.65 13.09
N GLU A 116 -3.56 3.68 13.79
CA GLU A 116 -4.96 4.14 13.75
C GLU A 116 -5.37 4.82 12.44
N ASN A 117 -4.42 5.39 11.71
CA ASN A 117 -4.67 6.17 10.50
C ASN A 117 -4.14 5.50 9.21
N LEU A 118 -3.92 4.19 9.27
CA LEU A 118 -3.74 3.30 8.11
C LEU A 118 -4.78 2.20 8.20
N ASN A 119 -5.42 1.88 7.08
CA ASN A 119 -6.60 1.03 7.03
C ASN A 119 -6.54 0.16 5.79
N GLY A 120 -7.10 -1.05 5.87
CA GLY A 120 -7.45 -1.79 4.67
C GLY A 120 -8.52 -1.07 3.85
N HIS A 121 -8.74 -1.52 2.63
CA HIS A 121 -9.57 -0.82 1.67
C HIS A 121 -10.27 -1.75 0.71
N ARG A 122 -11.40 -1.28 0.18
CA ARG A 122 -12.12 -1.96 -0.89
C ARG A 122 -11.34 -1.82 -2.20
N LEU A 123 -11.22 -2.93 -2.91
CA LEU A 123 -10.72 -2.98 -4.27
C LEU A 123 -11.90 -2.95 -5.26
N ALA A 124 -11.70 -2.31 -6.41
CA ALA A 124 -12.58 -2.42 -7.56
C ALA A 124 -11.77 -2.50 -8.86
N GLN A 125 -12.42 -2.81 -9.98
CA GLN A 125 -11.73 -2.92 -11.26
C GLN A 125 -11.05 -1.58 -11.62
N ASN A 126 -9.73 -1.61 -11.85
CA ASN A 126 -8.87 -0.45 -12.08
C ASN A 126 -8.84 0.59 -10.94
N THR A 127 -9.32 0.24 -9.75
CA THR A 127 -9.36 1.13 -8.59
C THR A 127 -8.77 0.42 -7.40
N LEU A 128 -7.52 0.77 -7.07
CA LEU A 128 -6.83 0.24 -5.89
C LEU A 128 -7.58 0.61 -4.62
N HIS A 129 -7.66 1.90 -4.29
CA HIS A 129 -8.44 2.38 -3.14
C HIS A 129 -9.84 2.84 -3.59
N ALA A 130 -10.88 2.05 -3.30
CA ALA A 130 -12.28 2.46 -3.49
C ALA A 130 -12.84 3.18 -2.24
N ASP A 131 -14.17 3.25 -2.11
CA ASP A 131 -14.89 4.14 -1.20
C ASP A 131 -15.00 3.66 0.26
N ILE A 132 -14.68 2.39 0.53
CA ILE A 132 -14.84 1.77 1.85
C ILE A 132 -13.48 1.35 2.41
N THR A 133 -13.28 1.57 3.71
CA THR A 133 -12.09 1.14 4.45
C THR A 133 -12.42 0.09 5.51
N ILE A 134 -11.42 -0.70 5.87
CA ILE A 134 -11.41 -1.61 7.02
C ILE A 134 -10.41 -1.04 8.03
N PRO A 135 -10.89 -0.46 9.15
CA PRO A 135 -9.99 0.15 10.11
C PRO A 135 -9.12 -0.88 10.83
N ASN A 136 -7.98 -0.45 11.34
CA ASN A 136 -7.12 -1.24 12.22
C ASN A 136 -7.41 -1.03 13.73
N ILE A 137 -8.42 -0.21 14.03
CA ILE A 137 -8.92 0.08 15.36
C ILE A 137 -10.45 -0.01 15.40
N ALA A 138 -11.01 -0.18 16.59
CA ALA A 138 -12.44 -0.06 16.80
C ALA A 138 -12.91 1.35 16.40
N THR A 139 -14.04 1.42 15.69
CA THR A 139 -14.70 2.66 15.28
C THR A 139 -16.18 2.59 15.64
N ASP A 140 -16.81 3.75 15.89
CA ASP A 140 -18.24 3.82 16.24
C ASP A 140 -19.14 3.47 15.06
N GLU A 141 -18.68 3.78 13.84
CA GLU A 141 -19.38 3.52 12.60
C GLU A 141 -18.53 2.62 11.69
N GLY A 142 -19.21 1.91 10.79
CA GLY A 142 -18.55 1.07 9.80
C GLY A 142 -19.51 0.67 8.69
N TYR A 143 -19.02 -0.16 7.78
CA TYR A 143 -19.73 -0.60 6.60
C TYR A 143 -20.07 -2.09 6.69
N ILE A 144 -21.28 -2.46 6.25
CA ILE A 144 -21.71 -3.85 6.21
C ILE A 144 -21.23 -4.48 4.90
N LEU A 145 -20.32 -5.46 5.02
CA LEU A 145 -19.76 -6.19 3.90
C LEU A 145 -20.84 -6.91 3.07
N LYS A 146 -20.70 -6.90 1.75
CA LYS A 146 -21.64 -7.55 0.81
C LYS A 146 -20.96 -8.67 0.03
N ASP A 147 -21.75 -9.69 -0.30
CA ASP A 147 -21.32 -10.82 -1.12
C ASP A 147 -20.78 -10.33 -2.48
N GLY A 148 -19.60 -10.83 -2.86
CA GLY A 148 -18.89 -10.47 -4.10
C GLY A 148 -18.03 -9.21 -4.04
N GLU A 149 -17.99 -8.48 -2.92
CA GLU A 149 -17.04 -7.37 -2.76
C GLU A 149 -15.61 -7.88 -2.56
N VAL A 150 -14.63 -7.05 -2.88
CA VAL A 150 -13.20 -7.37 -2.76
C VAL A 150 -12.54 -6.36 -1.85
N PHE A 151 -11.76 -6.83 -0.89
CA PHE A 151 -11.09 -6.00 0.10
C PHE A 151 -9.65 -6.44 0.29
N ALA A 152 -8.76 -5.46 0.41
CA ALA A 152 -7.45 -5.59 1.01
C ALA A 152 -7.58 -5.39 2.53
N ILE A 153 -6.96 -6.28 3.31
CA ILE A 153 -6.99 -6.25 4.78
C ILE A 153 -5.56 -6.25 5.25
N GLU A 154 -5.15 -5.16 5.87
CA GLU A 154 -3.74 -4.86 6.15
C GLU A 154 -3.53 -4.35 7.58
N PRO A 155 -3.42 -5.26 8.55
CA PRO A 155 -2.97 -4.90 9.89
C PRO A 155 -1.54 -4.37 9.92
N PHE A 156 -1.38 -3.19 10.54
CA PHE A 156 -0.09 -2.62 10.89
C PHE A 156 0.10 -2.63 12.40
N SER A 157 1.19 -3.24 12.87
CA SER A 157 1.59 -3.27 14.28
C SER A 157 2.87 -2.47 14.50
N THR A 158 2.91 -1.67 15.55
CA THR A 158 4.07 -0.85 15.91
C THR A 158 4.39 -0.84 17.41
N ASN A 159 5.66 -0.65 17.74
CA ASN A 159 6.13 -0.28 19.07
C ASN A 159 6.24 1.26 19.28
N GLY A 160 5.74 2.05 18.33
CA GLY A 160 5.82 3.51 18.30
C GLY A 160 4.58 4.23 18.80
N ALA A 161 4.15 5.24 18.06
CA ALA A 161 3.01 6.08 18.42
C ALA A 161 1.68 5.34 18.25
N GLY A 162 1.58 4.47 17.24
CA GLY A 162 0.29 3.96 16.76
C GLY A 162 -0.34 4.89 15.71
N ARG A 163 0.45 5.77 15.10
CA ARG A 163 0.00 6.76 14.12
C ARG A 163 1.13 7.11 13.16
N VAL A 164 0.82 7.27 11.87
CA VAL A 164 1.79 7.71 10.85
C VAL A 164 1.61 9.17 10.47
N ILE A 165 2.72 9.77 10.04
CA ILE A 165 2.79 11.13 9.48
C ILE A 165 3.49 11.09 8.12
N ASP A 166 3.20 12.10 7.30
CA ASP A 166 3.86 12.29 6.01
C ASP A 166 5.32 12.72 6.19
N GLU A 167 6.21 12.11 5.41
CA GLU A 167 7.54 12.62 5.13
C GLU A 167 7.53 13.50 3.87
N ASP A 168 8.53 14.36 3.71
CA ASP A 168 8.67 15.22 2.52
C ASP A 168 8.98 14.42 1.24
N LYS A 169 9.38 13.16 1.38
CA LYS A 169 9.75 12.27 0.27
C LYS A 169 8.50 11.74 -0.42
N VAL A 170 8.52 11.77 -1.76
CA VAL A 170 7.44 11.27 -2.62
C VAL A 170 8.07 10.47 -3.75
N PHE A 171 7.63 9.23 -3.93
CA PHE A 171 8.10 8.35 -5.01
C PHE A 171 6.96 7.76 -5.85
N ILE A 172 5.73 7.84 -5.35
CA ILE A 172 4.53 7.22 -5.93
C ILE A 172 3.51 8.31 -6.23
N PHE A 173 2.86 8.19 -7.38
CA PHE A 173 1.89 9.16 -7.88
C PHE A 173 0.68 8.45 -8.47
N LYS A 174 -0.44 9.16 -8.58
CA LYS A 174 -1.63 8.68 -9.29
C LYS A 174 -2.14 9.75 -10.24
N TYR A 175 -2.52 9.36 -11.44
CA TYR A 175 -3.17 10.27 -12.37
C TYR A 175 -4.59 10.59 -11.91
N LEU A 176 -4.96 11.87 -11.94
CA LEU A 176 -6.30 12.32 -11.54
C LEU A 176 -7.13 12.75 -12.74
N MET A 177 -6.59 13.65 -13.57
CA MET A 177 -7.35 14.26 -14.66
C MET A 177 -6.47 14.94 -15.69
N ASN A 178 -6.99 15.11 -16.90
CA ASN A 178 -6.28 15.78 -17.99
C ASN A 178 -6.51 17.29 -17.91
N LYS A 179 -5.44 18.08 -17.82
CA LYS A 179 -5.51 19.54 -17.98
C LYS A 179 -4.42 20.05 -18.94
N PRO A 180 -4.66 21.17 -19.65
CA PRO A 180 -3.64 21.78 -20.50
C PRO A 180 -2.42 22.25 -19.68
N ILE A 181 -1.21 21.93 -20.16
CA ILE A 181 0.05 22.38 -19.56
C ILE A 181 0.92 23.09 -20.58
N ARG A 182 1.43 24.27 -20.22
CA ARG A 182 2.30 25.10 -21.08
C ARG A 182 3.69 24.48 -21.24
N LEU A 183 4.27 23.96 -20.15
CA LEU A 183 5.61 23.40 -20.15
C LEU A 183 5.70 22.15 -21.04
N GLY A 184 6.52 22.20 -22.09
CA GLY A 184 6.60 21.15 -23.10
C GLY A 184 7.00 19.78 -22.54
N LEU A 185 7.95 19.73 -21.60
CA LEU A 185 8.35 18.46 -20.98
C LEU A 185 7.23 17.86 -20.12
N ALA A 186 6.59 18.66 -19.26
CA ALA A 186 5.47 18.17 -18.43
C ALA A 186 4.30 17.67 -19.29
N ARG A 187 4.06 18.28 -20.47
CA ARG A 187 3.09 17.75 -21.43
C ARG A 187 3.48 16.38 -21.98
N LYS A 188 4.76 16.16 -22.29
CA LYS A 188 5.27 14.85 -22.75
C LYS A 188 5.16 13.79 -21.65
N VAL A 189 5.52 14.14 -20.42
CA VAL A 189 5.40 13.26 -19.25
C VAL A 189 3.92 12.91 -18.98
N LEU A 190 3.03 13.91 -19.01
CA LEU A 190 1.59 13.69 -18.86
C LEU A 190 1.01 12.77 -19.94
N ALA A 191 1.44 12.93 -21.19
CA ALA A 191 0.99 12.05 -22.28
C ALA A 191 1.47 10.60 -22.07
N ASP A 192 2.64 10.40 -21.46
CA ASP A 192 3.15 9.07 -21.10
C ASP A 192 2.34 8.45 -19.96
N ILE A 193 2.13 9.22 -18.88
CA ILE A 193 1.30 8.82 -17.74
C ILE A 193 -0.09 8.41 -18.19
N ARG A 194 -0.77 9.24 -18.99
CA ARG A 194 -2.14 8.95 -19.45
C ARG A 194 -2.25 7.68 -20.29
N ARG A 195 -1.19 7.34 -21.03
CA ARG A 195 -1.20 6.16 -21.89
C ARG A 195 -0.91 4.88 -21.10
N ASN A 196 0.00 4.97 -20.14
CA ASN A 196 0.57 3.79 -19.47
C ASN A 196 -0.02 3.55 -18.06
N TYR A 197 -0.48 4.61 -17.38
CA TYR A 197 -0.94 4.61 -15.99
C TYR A 197 -2.23 5.45 -15.81
N PRO A 198 -3.31 5.15 -16.56
CA PRO A 198 -4.52 5.98 -16.54
C PRO A 198 -5.31 5.88 -15.22
N ASP A 199 -5.26 4.75 -14.52
CA ASP A 199 -6.17 4.51 -13.38
C ASP A 199 -5.42 4.20 -12.07
N LEU A 200 -4.25 3.58 -12.19
CA LEU A 200 -3.52 2.99 -11.09
C LEU A 200 -2.26 3.80 -10.70
N PRO A 201 -1.78 3.70 -9.45
CA PRO A 201 -0.56 4.37 -9.02
C PRO A 201 0.66 3.96 -9.84
N PHE A 202 1.60 4.88 -9.99
CA PHE A 202 2.85 4.66 -10.70
C PHE A 202 4.03 5.28 -9.97
N ALA A 203 5.22 4.72 -10.19
CA ALA A 203 6.45 5.18 -9.55
C ALA A 203 7.16 6.22 -10.41
N GLU A 204 7.86 7.16 -9.76
CA GLU A 204 8.84 8.04 -10.42
C GLU A 204 9.84 7.22 -11.24
N ARG A 205 10.39 6.16 -10.65
CA ARG A 205 11.40 5.27 -11.25
C ARG A 205 10.97 4.71 -12.61
N TRP A 206 9.68 4.45 -12.81
CA TRP A 206 9.17 3.93 -14.09
C TRP A 206 9.26 4.99 -15.19
N LEU A 207 9.01 6.25 -14.86
CA LEU A 207 9.15 7.38 -15.78
C LEU A 207 10.62 7.75 -16.00
N SER A 208 11.47 7.62 -14.99
CA SER A 208 12.90 7.97 -15.07
C SER A 208 13.65 7.20 -16.15
N LYS A 209 13.18 6.01 -16.52
CA LYS A 209 13.73 5.21 -17.65
C LYS A 209 13.60 5.93 -18.99
N LYS A 210 12.56 6.74 -19.17
CA LYS A 210 12.29 7.52 -20.40
C LYS A 210 12.62 9.00 -20.26
N PHE A 211 12.53 9.53 -19.05
CA PHE A 211 12.75 10.94 -18.73
C PHE A 211 13.78 11.05 -17.60
N PRO A 212 15.09 10.94 -17.89
CA PRO A 212 16.09 10.87 -16.83
C PRO A 212 16.39 12.24 -16.19
N GLY A 213 16.69 12.19 -14.89
CA GLY A 213 17.27 13.28 -14.09
C GLY A 213 16.31 14.39 -13.70
N ARG A 214 16.87 15.47 -13.12
CA ARG A 214 16.16 16.62 -12.49
C ARG A 214 15.02 17.24 -13.30
N LYS A 215 15.02 17.03 -14.62
CA LYS A 215 13.97 17.52 -15.51
C LYS A 215 12.64 16.81 -15.26
N LEU A 216 12.66 15.53 -14.89
CA LEU A 216 11.47 14.77 -14.51
C LEU A 216 10.88 15.30 -13.20
N ASP A 217 11.70 15.53 -12.18
CA ASP A 217 11.24 16.06 -10.88
C ASP A 217 10.50 17.39 -11.08
N PHE A 218 11.04 18.27 -11.92
CA PHE A 218 10.40 19.55 -12.25
C PHE A 218 9.07 19.36 -12.99
N ALA A 219 9.00 18.39 -13.91
CA ALA A 219 7.76 18.05 -14.61
C ALA A 219 6.70 17.50 -13.63
N LEU A 220 7.06 16.55 -12.77
CA LEU A 220 6.15 15.97 -11.76
C LEU A 220 5.67 17.04 -10.78
N LYS A 221 6.56 17.90 -10.27
CA LYS A 221 6.18 19.06 -9.43
C LYS A 221 5.21 20.00 -10.14
N THR A 222 5.39 20.23 -11.44
CA THR A 222 4.46 21.03 -12.24
C THR A 222 3.09 20.34 -12.33
N LEU A 223 3.05 19.03 -12.60
CA LEU A 223 1.77 18.30 -12.71
C LEU A 223 1.03 18.25 -11.37
N MET A 224 1.74 18.03 -10.25
CA MET A 224 1.18 18.05 -8.90
C MET A 224 0.56 19.41 -8.58
N ARG A 225 1.31 20.51 -8.77
CA ARG A 225 0.82 21.88 -8.51
C ARG A 225 -0.43 22.26 -9.31
N ASN A 226 -0.67 21.61 -10.45
CA ASN A 226 -1.84 21.83 -11.27
C ASN A 226 -3.00 20.85 -10.95
N GLY A 227 -2.84 19.98 -9.94
CA GLY A 227 -3.83 18.98 -9.56
C GLY A 227 -4.13 17.99 -10.68
N ILE A 228 -3.11 17.62 -11.47
CA ILE A 228 -3.21 16.66 -12.57
C ILE A 228 -2.85 15.25 -12.09
N ILE A 229 -1.89 15.18 -11.17
CA ILE A 229 -1.50 13.97 -10.48
C ILE A 229 -1.57 14.22 -8.97
N TYR A 230 -1.87 13.17 -8.22
CA TYR A 230 -1.76 13.10 -6.77
C TYR A 230 -0.42 12.46 -6.39
N ASN A 231 0.14 12.86 -5.25
CA ASN A 231 1.33 12.26 -4.67
C ASN A 231 0.98 11.46 -3.42
N TYR A 232 1.59 10.29 -3.29
CA TYR A 232 1.60 9.53 -2.04
C TYR A 232 2.93 9.80 -1.34
N ASN A 233 2.87 10.58 -0.26
CA ASN A 233 4.02 10.80 0.62
C ASN A 233 4.42 9.50 1.30
N VAL A 234 5.72 9.32 1.50
CA VAL A 234 6.23 8.26 2.36
C VAL A 234 5.66 8.44 3.76
N LEU A 235 5.12 7.37 4.34
CA LEU A 235 4.49 7.39 5.66
C LEU A 235 5.43 6.82 6.70
N ARG A 236 5.58 7.48 7.84
CA ARG A 236 6.43 7.04 8.95
C ARG A 236 5.69 7.09 10.28
N ASP A 237 5.95 6.14 11.18
CA ASP A 237 5.47 6.25 12.58
C ASP A 237 5.94 7.57 13.20
N GLU A 238 5.02 8.31 13.82
CA GLU A 238 5.28 9.64 14.38
C GLU A 238 6.48 9.65 15.35
N LYS A 239 6.59 8.63 16.20
CA LYS A 239 7.65 8.48 17.22
C LYS A 239 8.84 7.64 16.73
N ARG A 240 8.91 7.32 15.43
CA ARG A 240 9.94 6.46 14.83
C ARG A 240 9.96 5.05 15.42
N GLY A 241 8.83 4.56 15.91
CA GLY A 241 8.71 3.14 16.24
C GLY A 241 8.78 2.29 14.97
N TYR A 242 9.29 1.08 15.10
CA TYR A 242 9.29 0.10 14.02
C TYR A 242 7.88 -0.38 13.73
N ILE A 243 7.62 -0.71 12.46
CA ILE A 243 6.30 -1.11 11.99
C ILE A 243 6.41 -2.43 11.23
N THR A 244 5.47 -3.33 11.49
CA THR A 244 5.21 -4.54 10.71
C THR A 244 3.83 -4.47 10.08
N GLN A 245 3.69 -5.09 8.91
CA GLN A 245 2.49 -5.21 8.12
C GLN A 245 2.34 -6.66 7.67
N LYS A 246 1.10 -7.13 7.61
CA LYS A 246 0.69 -8.32 6.89
C LYS A 246 -0.61 -8.01 6.15
N GLU A 247 -0.75 -8.48 4.92
CA GLU A 247 -1.93 -8.15 4.12
C GLU A 247 -2.34 -9.28 3.17
N HIS A 248 -3.65 -9.43 3.03
CA HIS A 248 -4.26 -10.29 2.03
C HIS A 248 -5.45 -9.60 1.35
N THR A 249 -5.66 -9.98 0.08
CA THR A 249 -6.86 -9.62 -0.67
C THR A 249 -7.88 -10.74 -0.55
N VAL A 250 -9.11 -10.39 -0.16
CA VAL A 250 -10.22 -11.32 0.02
C VAL A 250 -11.42 -10.95 -0.86
N ILE A 251 -12.10 -11.97 -1.37
CA ILE A 251 -13.43 -11.84 -1.98
C ILE A 251 -14.47 -12.27 -0.94
N ILE A 252 -15.35 -11.35 -0.58
CA ILE A 252 -16.41 -11.59 0.41
C ILE A 252 -17.42 -12.59 -0.16
N ARG A 253 -17.78 -13.59 0.65
CA ARG A 253 -18.82 -14.59 0.33
C ARG A 253 -19.90 -14.57 1.42
N LYS A 254 -21.05 -15.21 1.15
CA LYS A 254 -22.16 -15.31 2.12
C LYS A 254 -21.75 -15.93 3.47
N ASP A 255 -20.97 -17.00 3.43
CA ASP A 255 -20.61 -17.80 4.62
C ASP A 255 -19.11 -17.75 4.95
N GLY A 256 -18.37 -16.81 4.37
CA GLY A 256 -16.94 -16.68 4.57
C GLY A 256 -16.30 -15.69 3.61
N CYS A 257 -15.03 -15.93 3.27
CA CYS A 257 -14.37 -15.27 2.16
C CYS A 257 -13.44 -16.23 1.41
N GLU A 258 -13.05 -15.83 0.21
CA GLU A 258 -11.99 -16.47 -0.56
C GLU A 258 -10.75 -15.57 -0.47
N VAL A 259 -9.66 -16.09 0.12
CA VAL A 259 -8.38 -15.39 0.17
C VAL A 259 -7.65 -15.63 -1.16
N THR A 260 -7.33 -14.55 -1.88
CA THR A 260 -6.78 -14.61 -3.24
C THR A 260 -5.25 -14.57 -3.30
N THR A 261 -4.60 -14.22 -2.18
CA THR A 261 -3.15 -14.08 -2.05
C THR A 261 -2.60 -14.96 -0.95
#